data_AF-A0A7V3ATV8-F1
#
_entry.id   AF-A0A7V3ATV8-F1
#
_cell.length_a   1.000
_cell.length_b   1.000
_cell.length_c   1.000
_cell.angle_alpha   90.00
_cell.angle_beta   90.00
_cell.angle_gamma   90.00
#
_symmetry.space_group_name_H-M   'P 1'
#
loop_
_entity.id
_entity.type
_entity.pdbx_description
1 polymer ?
#
loop_
_entity_poly.entity_id
_entity_poly.type
_entity_poly.pdbx_seq_one_letter_code
_entity_poly.pdbx_strand_id
1 'polypeptide(L)'
;FWWGIFVPKDQIAKEKIFSVEKGQGLLEISQNLEKEGLIKNKIFFILYVLLKEKEKSLQAGKYFLSSSMNIPQIAQKIISGDIAKIKVTIPEGFNTKDIEEKLGIKLPAENLEGYLFPDTYYLPVDFTGEDLVKVMRENFEKKIAPYKEEIEKSGKTLQEIIIMASLLEKEVKTKEEKELVAGILWKRLKVGMPLQVDATITYLTGKKTTKITF
;
A
#
# COMPACT_ATOMS: atom_id res chain seq x y z
N PHE A 1 -0.53 -42.85 14.44
CA PHE A 1 -1.85 -42.18 14.32
C PHE A 1 -1.77 -40.66 14.06
N TRP A 2 -0.64 -40.10 13.59
CA TRP A 2 -0.45 -38.66 13.32
C TRP A 2 -0.28 -38.31 11.83
N TRP A 3 -0.40 -39.30 10.95
CA TRP A 3 -0.13 -39.16 9.51
C TRP A 3 -1.06 -38.14 8.82
N GLY A 4 -2.29 -37.97 9.29
CA GLY A 4 -3.27 -37.04 8.70
C GLY A 4 -2.95 -35.55 8.84
N ILE A 5 -1.99 -35.16 9.70
CA ILE A 5 -1.59 -33.77 9.91
C ILE A 5 -0.61 -33.28 8.84
N PHE A 6 0.31 -34.16 8.41
CA PHE A 6 1.41 -33.79 7.51
C PHE A 6 1.14 -34.11 6.05
N VAL A 7 0.12 -34.92 5.75
CA VAL A 7 -0.27 -35.28 4.39
C VAL A 7 -1.27 -34.24 3.86
N PRO A 8 -0.96 -33.54 2.76
CA PRO A 8 -1.87 -32.59 2.15
C PRO A 8 -3.15 -33.26 1.64
N LYS A 9 -4.18 -32.47 1.39
CA LYS A 9 -5.44 -32.97 0.83
C LYS A 9 -5.29 -33.37 -0.63
N ASP A 10 -4.69 -32.52 -1.45
CA ASP A 10 -4.41 -32.78 -2.87
C ASP A 10 -2.92 -32.56 -3.16
N GLN A 11 -2.31 -33.31 -4.08
CA GLN A 11 -0.87 -33.14 -4.35
C GLN A 11 -0.57 -31.95 -5.27
N ILE A 12 -1.55 -31.50 -6.07
CA ILE A 12 -1.44 -30.38 -7.00
C ILE A 12 -2.76 -29.61 -6.97
N ALA A 13 -2.81 -28.52 -6.21
CA ALA A 13 -3.98 -27.65 -6.14
C ALA A 13 -3.55 -26.18 -6.24
N LYS A 14 -4.32 -25.39 -7.01
CA LYS A 14 -4.10 -23.96 -7.15
C LYS A 14 -4.48 -23.26 -5.85
N GLU A 15 -3.74 -22.20 -5.52
CA GLU A 15 -4.08 -21.36 -4.38
C GLU A 15 -5.46 -20.70 -4.56
N LYS A 16 -6.23 -20.68 -3.48
CA LYS A 16 -7.53 -20.04 -3.35
C LYS A 16 -7.46 -19.04 -2.20
N ILE A 17 -8.19 -17.94 -2.33
CA ILE A 17 -8.39 -16.99 -1.23
C ILE A 17 -9.35 -17.61 -0.21
N PHE A 18 -8.89 -17.75 1.03
CA PHE A 18 -9.68 -18.12 2.19
C PHE A 18 -9.80 -16.92 3.13
N SER A 19 -10.99 -16.64 3.65
CA SER A 19 -11.24 -15.47 4.50
C SER A 19 -11.47 -15.91 5.95
N VAL A 20 -10.74 -15.29 6.87
CA VAL A 20 -10.99 -15.37 8.32
C VAL A 20 -11.52 -14.02 8.78
N GLU A 21 -12.77 -14.00 9.22
CA GLU A 21 -13.41 -12.77 9.69
C GLU A 21 -13.04 -12.46 11.15
N LYS A 22 -13.07 -11.17 11.49
CA LYS A 22 -12.77 -10.73 12.85
C LYS A 22 -13.81 -11.28 13.82
N GLY A 23 -13.34 -12.00 14.83
CA GLY A 23 -14.19 -12.60 15.86
C GLY A 23 -14.54 -14.08 15.61
N GLN A 24 -14.16 -14.66 14.46
CA GLN A 24 -14.31 -16.09 14.24
C GLN A 24 -13.43 -16.88 15.21
N GLY A 25 -14.01 -17.88 15.86
CA GLY A 25 -13.30 -18.78 16.77
C GLY A 25 -12.60 -19.93 16.04
N LEU A 26 -11.68 -20.60 16.74
CA LEU A 26 -10.95 -21.78 16.22
C LEU A 26 -11.89 -22.83 15.62
N LEU A 27 -13.01 -23.12 16.28
CA LEU A 27 -13.97 -24.11 15.81
C LEU A 27 -14.58 -23.74 14.45
N GLU A 28 -15.00 -22.48 14.30
CA GLU A 28 -15.62 -21.98 13.07
C GLU A 28 -14.61 -21.95 11.91
N ILE A 29 -13.40 -21.44 12.16
CA ILE A 29 -12.32 -21.41 11.17
C ILE A 29 -12.01 -22.82 10.70
N SER A 30 -11.89 -23.78 11.62
CA SER A 30 -11.60 -25.18 11.29
C SER A 30 -12.73 -25.84 10.48
N GLN A 31 -13.99 -25.52 10.79
CA GLN A 31 -15.14 -25.99 10.01
C GLN A 31 -15.16 -25.40 8.59
N ASN A 32 -14.86 -24.11 8.45
CA ASN A 32 -14.81 -23.44 7.16
C ASN A 32 -13.66 -23.98 6.29
N LEU A 33 -12.47 -24.20 6.88
CA LEU A 33 -11.34 -24.85 6.18
C LEU A 33 -11.69 -26.25 5.67
N GLU A 34 -12.41 -27.05 6.46
CA GLU A 34 -12.85 -28.40 6.07
C GLU A 34 -13.92 -28.34 4.98
N LYS A 35 -14.91 -27.46 5.13
CA LYS A 35 -16.01 -27.26 4.17
C LYS A 35 -15.54 -26.76 2.82
N GLU A 36 -14.59 -25.81 2.80
CA GLU A 36 -13.94 -25.34 1.58
C GLU A 36 -12.92 -26.33 1.02
N GLY A 37 -12.68 -27.41 1.77
CA GLY A 37 -11.82 -28.49 1.34
C GLY A 37 -10.34 -28.16 1.35
N LEU A 38 -9.90 -27.22 2.18
CA LEU A 38 -8.50 -26.88 2.37
C LEU A 38 -7.79 -27.85 3.33
N ILE A 39 -8.55 -28.45 4.25
CA ILE A 39 -8.08 -29.51 5.15
C ILE A 39 -8.95 -30.76 5.04
N LYS A 40 -8.39 -31.92 5.43
CA LYS A 40 -9.13 -33.21 5.48
C LYS A 40 -10.01 -33.36 6.71
N ASN A 41 -9.57 -32.82 7.84
CA ASN A 41 -10.20 -33.07 9.13
C ASN A 41 -10.00 -31.88 10.07
N LYS A 42 -11.10 -31.26 10.51
CA LYS A 42 -11.08 -30.12 11.45
C LYS A 42 -10.52 -30.47 12.82
N ILE A 43 -10.67 -31.69 13.31
CA ILE A 43 -10.19 -32.13 14.63
C ILE A 43 -8.65 -32.09 14.67
N PHE A 44 -7.99 -32.52 13.59
CA PHE A 44 -6.53 -32.45 13.49
C PHE A 44 -6.02 -31.01 13.44
N PHE A 45 -6.76 -30.10 12.80
CA PHE A 45 -6.42 -28.69 12.80
C PHE A 45 -6.59 -28.09 14.20
N ILE A 46 -7.73 -28.33 14.85
CA ILE A 46 -7.99 -27.89 16.24
C ILE A 46 -6.90 -28.40 17.18
N LEU A 47 -6.59 -29.69 17.14
CA LEU A 47 -5.57 -30.31 17.99
C LEU A 47 -4.19 -29.69 17.72
N TYR A 48 -3.83 -29.48 16.45
CA TYR A 48 -2.55 -28.85 16.09
C TYR A 48 -2.44 -27.44 16.67
N VAL A 49 -3.47 -26.61 16.49
CA VAL A 49 -3.50 -25.23 17.00
C VAL A 49 -3.42 -25.23 18.53
N LEU A 50 -4.23 -26.04 19.23
CA LEU A 50 -4.22 -26.13 20.69
C LEU A 50 -2.89 -26.62 21.28
N LEU A 51 -2.17 -27.50 20.57
CA LEU A 51 -0.86 -28.00 21.02
C LEU A 51 0.29 -27.02 20.76
N LYS A 52 0.16 -26.17 19.74
CA LYS A 52 1.20 -25.20 19.33
C LYS A 52 1.01 -23.83 19.95
N GLU A 53 -0.22 -23.43 20.24
CA GLU A 53 -0.53 -22.13 20.81
C GLU A 53 -0.81 -22.22 22.31
N LYS A 54 0.01 -21.51 23.10
CA LYS A 54 -0.32 -21.15 24.49
C LYS A 54 -0.92 -19.75 24.61
N GLU A 55 -0.66 -18.84 23.64
CA GLU A 55 -1.03 -17.42 23.75
C GLU A 55 -1.27 -16.68 22.40
N LYS A 56 -1.02 -17.30 21.25
CA LYS A 56 -1.31 -16.66 19.96
C LYS A 56 -2.73 -17.02 19.51
N SER A 57 -3.38 -16.09 18.81
CA SER A 57 -4.72 -16.27 18.25
C SER A 57 -4.63 -16.34 16.74
N LEU A 58 -5.53 -17.12 16.14
CA LEU A 58 -5.73 -17.12 14.69
C LEU A 58 -6.07 -15.70 14.23
N GLN A 59 -5.25 -15.16 13.32
CA GLN A 59 -5.41 -13.80 12.85
C GLN A 59 -6.55 -13.72 11.83
N ALA A 60 -7.29 -12.61 11.86
CA ALA A 60 -8.26 -12.30 10.82
C ALA A 60 -7.55 -11.80 9.56
N GLY A 61 -8.12 -12.09 8.40
CA GLY A 61 -7.60 -11.67 7.11
C GLY A 61 -7.92 -12.65 5.98
N LYS A 62 -7.52 -12.27 4.76
CA LYS A 62 -7.61 -13.13 3.58
C LYS A 62 -6.26 -13.80 3.32
N TYR A 63 -6.25 -15.09 3.05
CA TYR A 63 -5.05 -15.90 2.91
C TYR A 63 -5.04 -16.65 1.58
N PHE A 64 -3.87 -16.74 0.94
CA PHE A 64 -3.67 -17.70 -0.16
C PHE A 64 -3.37 -19.08 0.44
N LEU A 65 -4.37 -19.96 0.38
CA LEU A 65 -4.29 -21.34 0.86
C LEU A 65 -4.53 -22.30 -0.30
N SER A 66 -3.94 -23.49 -0.21
CA SER A 66 -4.18 -24.58 -1.15
C SER A 66 -4.43 -25.86 -0.40
N SER A 67 -5.26 -26.74 -0.94
CA SER A 67 -5.43 -28.11 -0.44
C SER A 67 -4.15 -28.94 -0.57
N SER A 68 -3.13 -28.44 -1.29
CA SER A 68 -1.77 -28.99 -1.30
C SER A 68 -0.90 -28.60 -0.12
N MET A 69 -1.36 -27.71 0.74
CA MET A 69 -0.72 -27.42 2.02
C MET A 69 -1.17 -28.44 3.07
N ASN A 70 -0.29 -28.79 3.99
CA ASN A 70 -0.64 -29.59 5.15
C ASN A 70 -1.21 -28.72 6.29
N ILE A 71 -1.80 -29.35 7.30
CA ILE A 71 -2.41 -28.65 8.44
C ILE A 71 -1.42 -27.69 9.13
N PRO A 72 -0.17 -28.10 9.42
CA PRO A 72 0.83 -27.20 9.99
C PRO A 72 1.11 -25.96 9.15
N GLN A 73 1.23 -26.09 7.82
CA GLN A 73 1.46 -24.97 6.91
C GLN A 73 0.27 -24.00 6.92
N ILE A 74 -0.96 -24.53 6.79
CA ILE A 74 -2.18 -23.71 6.80
C ILE A 74 -2.32 -22.98 8.14
N ALA A 75 -2.18 -23.71 9.25
CA ALA A 75 -2.24 -23.13 10.59
C ALA A 75 -1.18 -22.04 10.76
N GLN A 76 0.07 -22.30 10.34
CA GLN A 76 1.15 -21.33 10.49
C GLN A 76 0.88 -20.04 9.72
N LYS A 77 0.34 -20.09 8.48
CA LYS A 77 -0.01 -18.88 7.72
C LYS A 77 -1.07 -18.04 8.42
N ILE A 78 -2.10 -18.69 8.98
CA ILE A 78 -3.18 -18.00 9.71
C ILE A 78 -2.66 -17.42 11.04
N ILE A 79 -1.86 -18.19 11.79
CA ILE A 79 -1.27 -17.77 13.07
C ILE A 79 -0.29 -16.61 12.88
N SER A 80 0.55 -16.64 11.83
CA SER A 80 1.51 -15.56 11.57
C SER A 80 0.87 -14.32 10.95
N GLY A 81 -0.39 -14.38 10.52
CA GLY A 81 -1.02 -13.29 9.77
C GLY A 81 -0.37 -13.07 8.40
N ASP A 82 0.11 -14.13 7.75
CA ASP A 82 0.66 -14.07 6.39
C ASP A 82 -0.47 -13.95 5.35
N ILE A 83 -1.15 -12.80 5.40
CA ILE A 83 -2.29 -12.47 4.56
C ILE A 83 -1.88 -12.30 3.09
N ALA A 84 -2.81 -12.61 2.20
CA ALA A 84 -2.72 -12.41 0.78
C ALA A 84 -2.52 -10.92 0.47
N LYS A 85 -1.36 -10.58 -0.11
CA LYS A 85 -1.01 -9.23 -0.54
C LYS A 85 -0.90 -9.15 -2.06
N ILE A 86 -1.24 -7.98 -2.60
CA ILE A 86 -1.07 -7.62 -4.00
C ILE A 86 -0.07 -6.48 -4.12
N LYS A 87 0.59 -6.41 -5.28
CA LYS A 87 1.52 -5.34 -5.63
C LYS A 87 0.77 -4.20 -6.29
N VAL A 88 0.82 -3.01 -5.69
CA VAL A 88 0.21 -1.78 -6.19
C VAL A 88 1.32 -0.77 -6.48
N THR A 89 1.45 -0.33 -7.73
CA THR A 89 2.47 0.65 -8.13
C THR A 89 1.82 1.99 -8.48
N ILE A 90 2.22 3.02 -7.75
CA ILE A 90 1.80 4.42 -7.96
C ILE A 90 2.94 5.17 -8.66
N PRO A 91 2.77 5.57 -9.93
CA PRO A 91 3.80 6.33 -10.64
C PRO A 91 3.95 7.75 -10.09
N GLU A 92 5.12 8.34 -10.30
CA GLU A 92 5.38 9.75 -10.04
C GLU A 92 4.46 10.65 -10.90
N GLY A 93 4.17 11.85 -10.40
CA GLY A 93 3.30 12.82 -11.06
C GLY A 93 1.80 12.54 -10.95
N PHE A 94 1.39 11.41 -10.36
CA PHE A 94 -0.02 11.11 -10.08
C PHE A 94 -0.55 12.02 -8.98
N ASN A 95 -1.73 12.61 -9.21
CA ASN A 95 -2.50 13.25 -8.13
C ASN A 95 -3.47 12.24 -7.48
N THR A 96 -4.20 12.68 -6.45
CA THR A 96 -5.18 11.84 -5.75
C THR A 96 -6.24 11.26 -6.68
N LYS A 97 -6.76 12.06 -7.63
CA LYS A 97 -7.77 11.61 -8.60
C LYS A 97 -7.23 10.54 -9.55
N ASP A 98 -5.99 10.67 -10.02
CA ASP A 98 -5.36 9.65 -10.87
C ASP A 98 -5.21 8.31 -10.13
N ILE A 99 -4.92 8.35 -8.83
CA ILE A 99 -4.83 7.15 -7.98
C ILE A 99 -6.23 6.52 -7.82
N GLU A 100 -7.24 7.32 -7.50
CA GLU A 100 -8.63 6.87 -7.36
C GLU A 100 -9.15 6.23 -8.65
N GLU A 101 -8.94 6.87 -9.80
CA GLU A 101 -9.36 6.38 -11.11
C GLU A 101 -8.65 5.08 -11.48
N LYS A 102 -7.33 5.01 -11.29
CA LYS A 102 -6.52 3.84 -11.64
C LYS A 102 -6.87 2.61 -10.78
N LEU A 103 -7.18 2.81 -9.51
CA LEU A 103 -7.43 1.72 -8.57
C LEU A 103 -8.92 1.44 -8.34
N GLY A 104 -9.82 2.33 -8.77
CA GLY A 104 -11.25 2.21 -8.54
C GLY A 104 -11.65 2.33 -7.07
N ILE A 105 -10.82 2.99 -6.25
CA ILE A 105 -11.04 3.20 -4.81
C ILE A 105 -11.21 4.69 -4.53
N LYS A 106 -11.96 5.03 -3.47
CA LYS A 106 -12.00 6.40 -2.96
C LYS A 106 -10.95 6.58 -1.88
N LEU A 107 -10.18 7.65 -1.96
CA LEU A 107 -9.29 8.07 -0.89
C LEU A 107 -10.04 8.99 0.07
N PRO A 108 -9.69 8.99 1.36
CA PRO A 108 -10.26 9.95 2.31
C PRO A 108 -10.02 11.40 1.85
N ALA A 109 -11.03 12.26 2.04
CA ALA A 109 -11.04 13.66 1.63
C ALA A 109 -10.17 14.54 2.55
N GLU A 110 -8.88 14.24 2.61
CA GLU A 110 -7.87 15.03 3.30
C GLU A 110 -6.99 15.78 2.27
N ASN A 111 -6.32 16.85 2.70
CA ASN A 111 -5.28 17.54 1.91
C ASN A 111 -4.03 16.64 1.80
N LEU A 112 -4.15 15.56 1.03
CA LEU A 112 -3.13 14.54 0.83
C LEU A 112 -2.17 14.86 -0.31
N GLU A 113 -2.47 15.91 -1.07
CA GLU A 113 -1.75 16.19 -2.31
C GLU A 113 -0.31 16.58 -2.04
N GLY A 114 0.62 15.86 -2.69
CA GLY A 114 2.06 15.99 -2.45
C GLY A 114 2.59 15.24 -1.21
N TYR A 115 1.73 14.63 -0.40
CA TYR A 115 2.11 13.88 0.81
C TYR A 115 1.94 12.36 0.68
N LEU A 116 1.41 11.90 -0.46
CA LEU A 116 1.35 10.48 -0.81
C LEU A 116 2.57 10.15 -1.67
N PHE A 117 3.55 9.47 -1.10
CA PHE A 117 4.79 9.17 -1.82
C PHE A 117 4.53 8.17 -2.97
N PRO A 118 4.99 8.42 -4.20
CA PRO A 118 4.86 7.45 -5.29
C PRO A 118 5.87 6.32 -5.11
N ASP A 119 5.38 5.09 -5.04
CA ASP A 119 6.22 3.89 -4.91
C ASP A 119 5.41 2.62 -5.28
N THR A 120 6.03 1.47 -5.09
CA THR A 120 5.38 0.17 -5.12
C THR A 120 5.07 -0.31 -3.71
N TYR A 121 3.80 -0.59 -3.46
CA TYR A 121 3.24 -1.02 -2.18
C TYR A 121 2.74 -2.46 -2.25
N TYR A 122 2.89 -3.20 -1.14
CA TYR A 122 2.34 -4.53 -0.97
C TYR A 122 1.18 -4.47 0.03
N LEU A 123 -0.04 -4.45 -0.49
CA LEU A 123 -1.25 -4.22 0.28
C LEU A 123 -2.09 -5.49 0.36
N PRO A 124 -2.86 -5.70 1.44
CA PRO A 124 -3.84 -6.80 1.50
C PRO A 124 -4.75 -6.82 0.27
N VAL A 125 -5.21 -7.99 -0.18
CA VAL A 125 -6.13 -8.11 -1.34
C VAL A 125 -7.44 -7.32 -1.18
N ASP A 126 -7.83 -7.00 0.05
CA ASP A 126 -9.05 -6.29 0.43
C ASP A 126 -8.77 -4.95 1.10
N PHE A 127 -7.59 -4.37 0.83
CA PHE A 127 -7.21 -3.06 1.33
C PHE A 127 -8.24 -1.98 0.99
N THR A 128 -8.37 -1.01 1.88
CA THR A 128 -9.20 0.19 1.70
C THR A 128 -8.38 1.38 1.21
N GLY A 129 -9.06 2.45 0.79
CA GLY A 129 -8.38 3.72 0.49
C GLY A 129 -7.64 4.29 1.70
N GLU A 130 -8.14 4.06 2.92
CA GLU A 130 -7.48 4.47 4.16
C GLU A 130 -6.17 3.70 4.38
N ASP A 131 -6.17 2.38 4.13
CA ASP A 131 -4.96 1.55 4.22
C ASP A 131 -3.88 2.01 3.26
N LEU A 132 -4.26 2.33 2.02
CA LEU A 132 -3.33 2.86 1.01
C LEU A 132 -2.76 4.21 1.46
N VAL A 133 -3.61 5.16 1.88
CA VAL A 133 -3.17 6.49 2.33
C VAL A 133 -2.22 6.37 3.51
N LYS A 134 -2.53 5.50 4.48
CA LYS A 134 -1.68 5.26 5.64
C LYS A 134 -0.28 4.82 5.22
N VAL A 135 -0.17 3.76 4.41
CA VAL A 135 1.12 3.23 3.99
C VAL A 135 1.89 4.22 3.11
N MET A 136 1.20 4.96 2.24
CA MET A 136 1.83 6.00 1.41
C MET A 136 2.38 7.16 2.25
N ARG A 137 1.64 7.59 3.27
CA ARG A 137 2.07 8.66 4.19
C ARG A 137 3.23 8.21 5.08
N GLU A 138 3.17 7.00 5.63
CA GLU A 138 4.28 6.43 6.39
C GLU A 138 5.55 6.34 5.53
N ASN A 139 5.43 6.00 4.23
CA ASN A 139 6.56 6.01 3.32
C ASN A 139 7.07 7.44 3.09
N PHE A 140 6.18 8.41 2.87
CA PHE A 140 6.55 9.83 2.75
C PHE A 140 7.36 10.31 3.95
N GLU A 141 6.89 10.05 5.17
CA GLU A 141 7.59 10.45 6.40
C GLU A 141 8.98 9.82 6.50
N LYS A 142 9.11 8.53 6.14
CA LYS A 142 10.40 7.82 6.10
C LYS A 142 11.36 8.44 5.08
N LYS A 143 10.86 8.82 3.90
CA LYS A 143 11.66 9.42 2.82
C LYS A 143 12.09 10.84 3.14
N ILE A 144 11.27 11.60 3.87
CA ILE A 144 11.57 12.97 4.30
C ILE A 144 12.44 13.00 5.56
N ALA A 145 12.42 11.96 6.41
CA ALA A 145 13.16 11.95 7.67
C ALA A 145 14.63 12.37 7.57
N PRO A 146 15.43 11.93 6.57
CA PRO A 146 16.82 12.36 6.43
C PRO A 146 17.00 13.84 6.10
N TYR A 147 15.99 14.49 5.52
CA TYR A 147 16.06 15.88 5.04
C TYR A 147 15.46 16.88 6.03
N LYS A 148 14.90 16.43 7.16
CA LYS A 148 14.21 17.32 8.11
C LYS A 148 15.08 18.46 8.60
N GLU A 149 16.34 18.18 8.96
CA GLU A 149 17.26 19.22 9.43
C GLU A 149 17.61 20.24 8.33
N GLU A 150 17.76 19.79 7.08
CA GLU A 150 18.03 20.68 5.94
C GLU A 150 16.81 21.57 5.63
N ILE A 151 15.61 21.00 5.72
CA ILE A 151 14.35 21.71 5.57
C ILE A 151 14.25 22.82 6.62
N GLU A 152 14.53 22.53 7.89
CA GLU A 152 14.52 23.52 8.97
C GLU A 152 15.56 24.63 8.75
N LYS A 153 16.80 24.26 8.39
CA LYS A 153 17.88 25.22 8.07
C LYS A 153 17.56 26.10 6.86
N SER A 154 16.74 25.62 5.92
CA SER A 154 16.36 26.37 4.72
C SER A 154 15.42 27.55 5.01
N GLY A 155 14.84 27.62 6.22
CA GLY A 155 13.87 28.62 6.65
C GLY A 155 12.51 28.52 5.94
N LYS A 156 12.24 27.40 5.26
CA LYS A 156 10.99 27.14 4.53
C LYS A 156 10.17 26.11 5.26
N THR A 157 8.86 26.24 5.14
CA THR A 157 7.93 25.22 5.61
C THR A 157 8.02 23.98 4.71
N LEU A 158 7.69 22.81 5.28
CA LEU A 158 7.60 21.57 4.51
C LEU A 158 6.61 21.73 3.34
N GLN A 159 5.49 22.43 3.55
CA GLN A 159 4.49 22.67 2.52
C GLN A 159 5.07 23.43 1.33
N GLU A 160 5.86 24.50 1.55
CA GLU A 160 6.50 25.25 0.47
C GLU A 160 7.48 24.38 -0.33
N ILE A 161 8.21 23.50 0.35
CA ILE A 161 9.15 22.58 -0.31
C ILE A 161 8.41 21.54 -1.15
N ILE A 162 7.32 20.97 -0.64
CA ILE A 162 6.48 20.02 -1.39
C ILE A 162 5.81 20.69 -2.59
N ILE A 163 5.31 21.92 -2.43
CA ILE A 163 4.77 22.70 -3.55
C ILE A 163 5.87 22.91 -4.60
N MET A 164 7.05 23.39 -4.19
CA MET A 164 8.17 23.60 -5.10
C MET A 164 8.58 22.30 -5.82
N ALA A 165 8.66 21.19 -5.10
CA ALA A 165 8.97 19.88 -5.67
C ALA A 165 7.92 19.45 -6.71
N SER A 166 6.62 19.65 -6.42
CA SER A 166 5.55 19.31 -7.37
C SER A 166 5.56 20.15 -8.64
N LEU A 167 5.98 21.42 -8.56
CA LEU A 167 6.18 22.28 -9.72
C LEU A 167 7.36 21.78 -10.56
N LEU A 168 8.49 21.49 -9.93
CA LEU A 168 9.69 21.01 -10.61
C LEU A 168 9.46 19.66 -11.30
N GLU A 169 8.70 18.76 -10.67
CA GLU A 169 8.39 17.44 -11.22
C GLU A 169 7.62 17.52 -12.54
N LYS A 170 6.74 18.53 -12.68
CA LYS A 170 5.93 18.70 -13.89
C LYS A 170 6.67 19.43 -15.01
N GLU A 171 7.62 20.30 -14.67
CA GLU A 171 8.32 21.12 -15.66
C GLU A 171 9.61 20.49 -16.18
N VAL A 172 10.25 19.64 -15.38
CA VAL A 172 11.65 19.27 -15.62
C VAL A 172 11.86 17.77 -15.43
N LYS A 173 12.62 17.16 -16.34
CA LYS A 173 12.84 15.70 -16.34
C LYS A 173 14.10 15.28 -15.61
N THR A 174 15.20 16.01 -15.78
CA THR A 174 16.52 15.61 -15.26
C THR A 174 16.82 16.24 -13.91
N LYS A 175 17.69 15.61 -13.11
CA LYS A 175 18.02 16.09 -11.77
C LYS A 175 18.80 17.41 -11.84
N GLU A 176 19.73 17.51 -12.77
CA GLU A 176 20.59 18.68 -12.98
C GLU A 176 19.75 19.92 -13.35
N GLU A 177 18.76 19.74 -14.23
CA GLU A 177 17.83 20.80 -14.57
C GLU A 177 16.91 21.14 -13.37
N LYS A 178 16.44 20.14 -12.60
CA LYS A 178 15.61 20.38 -11.40
C LYS A 178 16.35 21.27 -10.41
N GLU A 179 17.64 21.04 -10.17
CA GLU A 179 18.47 21.88 -9.29
C GLU A 179 18.61 23.32 -9.80
N LEU A 180 18.88 23.50 -11.09
CA LEU A 180 18.98 24.83 -11.70
C LEU A 180 17.66 25.59 -11.62
N VAL A 181 16.56 24.96 -12.03
CA VAL A 181 15.22 25.55 -12.06
C VAL A 181 14.74 25.85 -10.64
N ALA A 182 15.00 24.98 -9.67
CA ALA A 182 14.69 25.24 -8.26
C ALA A 182 15.35 26.53 -7.77
N GLY A 183 16.63 26.72 -8.07
CA GLY A 183 17.37 27.93 -7.70
C GLY A 183 16.77 29.20 -8.30
N ILE A 184 16.27 29.14 -9.54
CA ILE A 184 15.60 30.27 -10.20
C ILE A 184 14.25 30.56 -9.55
N LEU A 185 13.41 29.53 -9.34
CA LEU A 185 12.08 29.70 -8.75
C LEU A 185 12.15 30.25 -7.33
N TRP A 186 13.09 29.79 -6.50
CA TRP A 186 13.30 30.35 -5.17
C TRP A 186 13.74 31.82 -5.20
N LYS A 187 14.62 32.20 -6.14
CA LYS A 187 15.02 33.61 -6.32
C LYS A 187 13.84 34.49 -6.73
N ARG A 188 13.00 34.02 -7.65
CA ARG A 188 11.78 34.72 -8.08
C ARG A 188 10.81 34.93 -6.92
N LEU A 189 10.56 33.88 -6.14
CA LEU A 189 9.66 33.95 -4.98
C LEU A 189 10.16 34.96 -3.95
N LYS A 190 11.47 34.99 -3.68
CA LYS A 190 12.09 35.92 -2.72
C LYS A 190 11.91 37.40 -3.10
N VAL A 191 11.87 37.71 -4.40
CA VAL A 191 11.68 39.09 -4.90
C VAL A 191 10.22 39.40 -5.26
N GLY A 192 9.26 38.53 -4.92
CA GLY A 192 7.84 38.70 -5.23
C GLY A 192 7.50 38.61 -6.72
N MET A 193 8.38 38.02 -7.53
CA MET A 193 8.13 37.84 -8.97
C MET A 193 7.19 36.64 -9.20
N PRO A 194 6.19 36.76 -10.11
CA PRO A 194 5.36 35.63 -10.51
C PRO A 194 6.20 34.44 -11.01
N LEU A 195 5.86 33.22 -10.58
CA LEU A 195 6.64 32.03 -10.93
C LEU A 195 6.49 31.63 -12.42
N GLN A 196 5.32 31.92 -13.02
CA GLN A 196 4.98 31.64 -14.43
C GLN A 196 5.21 30.16 -14.80
N VAL A 197 4.57 29.25 -14.05
CA VAL A 197 4.74 27.80 -14.20
C VAL A 197 3.49 27.19 -14.84
N ASP A 198 3.62 26.62 -16.03
CA ASP A 198 2.51 26.05 -16.82
C ASP A 198 1.83 24.87 -16.09
N ALA A 199 2.58 24.18 -15.23
CA ALA A 199 2.10 23.14 -14.32
C ALA A 199 0.87 23.57 -13.48
N THR A 200 0.79 24.84 -13.08
CA THR A 200 -0.34 25.37 -12.29
C THR A 200 -1.63 25.50 -13.09
N ILE A 201 -1.52 25.84 -14.38
CA ILE A 201 -2.67 25.95 -15.29
C ILE A 201 -3.25 24.57 -15.56
N THR A 202 -2.39 23.57 -15.76
CA THR A 202 -2.79 22.16 -15.95
C THR A 202 -3.53 21.61 -14.72
N TYR A 203 -3.07 21.96 -13.52
CA TYR A 203 -3.72 21.56 -12.27
C TYR A 203 -5.12 22.18 -12.11
N LEU A 204 -5.25 23.48 -12.36
CA LEU A 204 -6.53 24.20 -12.25
C LEU A 204 -7.54 23.77 -13.33
N THR A 205 -7.07 23.44 -14.53
CA THR A 205 -7.94 23.09 -15.66
C THR A 205 -8.29 21.60 -15.73
N GLY A 206 -7.57 20.74 -14.98
CA GLY A 206 -7.76 19.29 -14.99
C GLY A 206 -7.45 18.61 -16.34
N LYS A 207 -6.88 19.34 -17.32
CA LYS A 207 -6.58 18.83 -18.66
C LYS A 207 -5.11 18.46 -18.78
N LYS A 208 -4.81 17.19 -19.09
CA LYS A 208 -3.43 16.63 -19.19
C LYS A 208 -2.54 17.23 -20.31
N THR A 209 -2.97 18.27 -21.03
CA THR A 209 -2.22 18.84 -22.15
C THR A 209 -2.31 20.37 -22.23
N THR A 210 -1.16 21.04 -22.34
CA THR A 210 -1.01 22.46 -22.73
C THR A 210 -0.73 22.64 -24.22
N LYS A 211 -1.10 21.67 -25.08
CA LYS A 211 -1.11 21.93 -26.52
C LYS A 211 -2.23 22.92 -26.81
N ILE A 212 -1.85 24.17 -26.97
CA ILE A 212 -2.66 25.19 -27.64
C ILE A 212 -2.79 24.68 -29.08
N THR A 213 -3.95 24.10 -29.41
CA THR A 213 -4.31 23.83 -30.79
C THR A 213 -4.52 25.19 -31.45
N PHE A 214 -3.58 25.60 -32.30
CA PHE A 214 -3.82 26.64 -33.29
C PHE A 214 -4.73 26.09 -34.39
#